data_AF-A0AAW8K931-F1
#
_entry.id   AF-A0AAW8K931-F1
#
_cell.length_a   1.000
_cell.length_b   1.000
_cell.length_c   1.000
_cell.angle_alpha   90.00
_cell.angle_beta   90.00
_cell.angle_gamma   90.00
#
_symmetry.space_group_name_H-M   'P 1'
#
loop_
_entity.id
_entity.type
_entity.pdbx_description
1 polymer ?
#
loop_
_entity_poly.entity_id
_entity_poly.type
_entity_poly.pdbx_seq_one_letter_code
_entity_poly.pdbx_strand_id
1 'polypeptide(L)'
;IPVRGEGSRIWDQENKEYIDFAGGIAVNALGHAHPVAVNALTEQAKKLWHVGNGYTNEPVLRLAKQLTENTFADKVFFCNSGAEANEAALKLARKVGLDSGVAGKSGIVAFN
;
A
#
# COMPACT_ATOMS: atom_id res chain seq x y z
N ILE A 1 -23.69 11.07 6.87
CA ILE A 1 -22.71 10.78 5.79
C ILE A 1 -21.48 11.64 6.02
N PRO A 2 -20.26 11.08 6.19
CA PRO A 2 -19.03 11.85 6.31
C PRO A 2 -18.78 12.74 5.08
N VAL A 3 -18.39 14.00 5.30
CA VAL A 3 -18.08 14.97 4.21
C VAL A 3 -16.76 15.70 4.41
N ARG A 4 -16.19 15.67 5.62
CA ARG A 4 -14.91 16.29 5.93
C ARG A 4 -14.15 15.44 6.93
N GLY A 5 -12.83 15.35 6.78
CA GLY A 5 -11.94 14.76 7.78
C GLY A 5 -10.69 15.61 7.95
N GLU A 6 -10.18 15.68 9.18
CA GLU A 6 -8.95 16.39 9.53
C GLU A 6 -8.31 15.71 10.74
N GLY A 7 -7.08 15.21 10.59
CA GLY A 7 -6.44 14.42 11.63
C GLY A 7 -7.29 13.19 12.00
N SER A 8 -7.56 13.00 13.29
CA SER A 8 -8.44 11.92 13.79
C SER A 8 -9.89 12.38 14.01
N ARG A 9 -10.37 13.38 13.26
CA ARG A 9 -11.75 13.88 13.35
C ARG A 9 -12.46 13.81 12.00
N ILE A 10 -13.75 13.51 12.05
CA ILE A 10 -14.64 13.44 10.88
C ILE A 10 -15.89 14.27 11.17
N TRP A 11 -16.41 14.96 10.16
CA TRP A 11 -17.69 15.67 10.19
C TRP A 11 -18.64 15.09 9.16
N ASP A 12 -19.90 14.90 9.55
CA ASP A 12 -20.97 14.53 8.62
C ASP A 12 -21.67 15.75 7.99
N GLN A 13 -22.62 15.49 7.09
CA GLN A 13 -23.41 16.51 6.39
C GLN A 13 -24.19 17.46 7.32
N GLU A 14 -24.45 17.06 8.56
CA GLU A 14 -25.14 17.87 9.58
C GLU A 14 -24.14 18.59 10.50
N ASN A 15 -22.85 18.60 10.12
CA ASN A 15 -21.73 19.16 10.88
C ASN A 15 -21.51 18.50 12.26
N LYS A 16 -22.03 17.29 12.47
CA LYS A 16 -21.72 16.53 13.68
C LYS A 16 -20.32 15.95 13.59
N GLU A 17 -19.53 16.18 14.64
CA GLU A 17 -18.15 15.73 14.75
C GLU A 17 -18.05 14.34 15.40
N TYR A 18 -17.14 13.53 14.90
CA TYR A 18 -16.75 12.23 15.46
C TYR A 18 -15.23 12.17 15.62
N ILE A 19 -14.77 11.56 16.72
CA ILE A 19 -13.37 11.15 16.86
C ILE A 19 -13.22 9.78 16.17
N ASP A 20 -12.33 9.70 15.20
CA ASP A 20 -12.09 8.51 14.39
C ASP A 20 -11.04 7.61 15.05
N PHE A 21 -11.51 6.58 15.74
CA PHE A 21 -10.69 5.46 16.22
C PHE A 21 -10.71 4.23 15.29
N ALA A 22 -11.43 4.30 14.17
CA ALA A 22 -11.50 3.21 13.19
C ALA A 22 -10.45 3.35 12.08
N GLY A 23 -10.07 4.59 11.74
CA GLY A 23 -9.08 4.90 10.71
C GLY A 23 -9.47 4.37 9.33
N GLY A 24 -10.78 4.25 9.05
CA GLY A 24 -11.26 3.65 7.80
C GLY A 24 -10.80 2.20 7.62
N ILE A 25 -10.94 1.36 8.66
CA ILE A 25 -10.41 -0.02 8.70
C ILE A 25 -8.87 0.01 8.64
N ALA A 26 -8.27 0.75 9.59
CA ALA A 26 -6.82 0.89 9.76
C ALA A 26 -6.03 1.40 8.53
N VAL A 27 -6.69 2.05 7.57
CA VAL A 27 -6.06 2.62 6.37
C VAL A 27 -5.43 3.99 6.66
N ASN A 28 -6.13 4.86 7.38
CA ASN A 28 -5.75 6.25 7.59
C ASN A 28 -4.72 6.41 8.73
N ALA A 29 -3.55 5.80 8.58
CA ALA A 29 -2.51 5.76 9.62
C ALA A 29 -2.00 7.16 10.05
N LEU A 30 -2.07 8.16 9.17
CA LEU A 30 -1.70 9.57 9.46
C LEU A 30 -2.92 10.47 9.72
N GLY A 31 -4.12 9.90 9.82
CA GLY A 31 -5.37 10.64 9.86
C GLY A 31 -5.82 11.17 8.49
N HIS A 32 -6.93 11.89 8.48
CA HIS A 32 -7.53 12.47 7.29
C HIS A 32 -6.81 13.76 6.88
N ALA A 33 -6.62 13.94 5.56
CA ALA A 33 -6.07 15.15 4.94
C ALA A 33 -4.74 15.66 5.55
N HIS A 34 -3.86 14.74 5.97
CA HIS A 34 -2.57 15.09 6.57
C HIS A 34 -1.74 16.00 5.63
N PRO A 35 -1.25 17.18 6.08
CA PRO A 35 -0.63 18.18 5.20
C PRO A 35 0.52 17.65 4.34
N VAL A 36 1.36 16.78 4.90
CA VAL A 36 2.47 16.15 4.17
C VAL A 36 1.98 15.26 3.02
N ALA A 37 0.92 14.49 3.24
CA ALA A 37 0.36 13.60 2.21
C ALA A 37 -0.35 14.39 1.11
N VAL A 38 -1.12 15.41 1.50
CA VAL A 38 -1.81 16.32 0.56
C VAL A 38 -0.81 17.04 -0.34
N ASN A 39 0.29 17.57 0.24
CA ASN A 39 1.34 18.24 -0.52
C ASN A 39 2.05 17.27 -1.48
N ALA A 40 2.47 16.09 -1.01
CA ALA A 40 3.14 15.09 -1.85
C ALA A 40 2.26 14.64 -3.02
N LEU A 41 0.97 14.39 -2.77
CA LEU A 41 -0.01 14.06 -3.81
C LEU A 41 -0.13 15.19 -4.83
N THR A 42 -0.35 16.43 -4.38
CA THR A 42 -0.57 17.59 -5.25
C THR A 42 0.64 17.90 -6.11
N GLU A 43 1.85 17.84 -5.55
CA GLU A 43 3.08 18.08 -6.28
C GLU A 43 3.33 17.02 -7.35
N GLN A 44 3.18 15.73 -7.01
CA GLN A 44 3.40 14.65 -7.96
C GLN A 44 2.34 14.63 -9.05
N ALA A 45 1.07 14.90 -8.71
CA ALA A 45 -0.03 15.01 -9.65
C ALA A 45 0.16 16.15 -10.67
N LYS A 46 0.91 17.21 -10.35
CA LYS A 46 1.24 18.24 -11.33
C LYS A 46 2.40 17.85 -12.26
N LYS A 47 3.09 16.74 -11.99
CA LYS A 47 4.31 16.31 -12.69
C LYS A 47 4.08 15.07 -13.55
N LEU A 48 3.66 13.95 -12.96
CA LEU A 48 3.55 12.65 -13.63
C LEU A 48 2.69 11.67 -12.82
N TRP A 49 1.76 10.97 -13.48
CA TRP A 49 0.82 10.02 -12.83
C TRP A 49 1.14 8.56 -13.15
N HIS A 50 1.19 8.20 -14.44
CA HIS A 50 1.31 6.81 -14.86
C HIS A 50 2.10 6.67 -16.15
N VAL A 51 3.01 5.70 -16.20
CA VAL A 51 3.87 5.40 -17.35
C VAL A 51 3.92 3.90 -17.68
N GLY A 52 3.02 3.10 -17.10
CA GLY A 52 3.12 1.65 -17.13
C GLY A 52 4.37 1.12 -16.42
N ASN A 53 4.66 -0.17 -16.62
CA ASN A 53 5.82 -0.86 -16.02
C ASN A 53 6.96 -1.12 -17.02
N GLY A 54 6.83 -0.66 -18.27
CA GLY A 54 7.94 -0.68 -19.24
C GLY A 54 9.03 0.35 -18.91
N TYR A 55 8.69 1.32 -18.06
CA TYR A 55 9.58 2.34 -17.52
C TYR A 55 9.52 2.31 -15.99
N THR A 56 10.56 2.84 -15.35
CA THR A 56 10.54 3.14 -13.91
C THR A 56 10.30 4.63 -13.68
N ASN A 57 10.15 5.04 -12.42
CA ASN A 57 10.06 6.44 -12.03
C ASN A 57 10.73 6.69 -10.67
N GLU A 58 11.19 7.93 -10.46
CA GLU A 58 11.93 8.28 -9.25
C GLU A 58 11.16 8.04 -7.94
N PRO A 59 9.86 8.38 -7.81
CA PRO A 59 9.10 8.07 -6.59
C PRO A 59 9.13 6.58 -6.21
N VAL A 60 8.90 5.69 -7.18
CA VAL A 60 8.95 4.24 -6.98
C VAL A 60 10.33 3.78 -6.52
N LEU A 61 11.40 4.28 -7.15
CA LEU A 61 12.77 3.93 -6.76
C LEU A 61 13.13 4.43 -5.37
N ARG A 62 12.74 5.66 -5.00
CA ARG A 62 12.97 6.22 -3.67
C ARG A 62 12.26 5.39 -2.60
N LEU A 63 10.99 5.05 -2.81
CA LEU A 63 10.23 4.24 -1.86
C LEU A 63 10.79 2.82 -1.76
N ALA A 64 11.16 2.19 -2.88
CA ALA A 64 11.79 0.87 -2.87
C ALA A 64 13.07 0.88 -2.04
N LYS A 65 13.94 1.88 -2.25
CA LYS A 65 15.19 2.04 -1.50
C LYS A 65 14.94 2.19 0.00
N GLN A 66 14.00 3.05 0.39
CA GLN A 66 13.64 3.22 1.80
C GLN A 66 13.16 1.90 2.43
N LEU A 67 12.33 1.13 1.72
CA LEU A 67 11.84 -0.15 2.22
C LEU A 67 12.98 -1.17 2.37
N THR A 68 13.88 -1.27 1.39
CA THR A 68 15.00 -2.22 1.45
C THR A 68 16.03 -1.85 2.53
N GLU A 69 16.24 -0.55 2.78
CA GLU A 69 17.19 -0.09 3.82
C GLU A 69 16.65 -0.25 5.25
N ASN A 70 15.33 -0.32 5.43
CA ASN A 70 14.68 -0.35 6.75
C ASN A 70 13.99 -1.68 7.07
N THR A 71 14.17 -2.71 6.24
CA THR A 71 13.57 -4.04 6.44
C THR A 71 14.55 -5.15 6.06
N PHE A 72 14.10 -6.41 6.10
CA PHE A 72 14.90 -7.56 5.64
C PHE A 72 14.98 -7.69 4.11
N ALA A 73 14.19 -6.91 3.37
CA ALA A 73 13.96 -7.13 1.96
C ALA A 73 15.10 -6.62 1.08
N ASP A 74 15.54 -7.43 0.11
CA ASP A 74 16.46 -6.99 -0.94
C ASP A 74 15.75 -6.36 -2.15
N LYS A 75 14.46 -6.68 -2.35
CA LYS A 75 13.64 -6.25 -3.50
C LYS A 75 12.18 -6.03 -3.09
N VAL A 76 11.49 -5.18 -3.84
CA VAL A 76 10.09 -4.79 -3.61
C VAL A 76 9.27 -4.90 -4.90
N PHE A 77 8.01 -5.30 -4.77
CA PHE A 77 7.00 -5.26 -5.82
C PHE A 77 5.83 -4.37 -5.36
N PHE A 78 5.40 -3.43 -6.19
CA PHE A 78 4.30 -2.52 -5.88
C PHE A 78 3.01 -2.95 -6.59
N CYS A 79 1.89 -2.82 -5.87
CA CYS A 79 0.53 -3.09 -6.35
C CYS A 79 -0.45 -2.16 -5.62
N ASN A 80 -1.75 -2.27 -5.91
CA ASN A 80 -2.75 -1.27 -5.53
C ASN A 80 -3.56 -1.67 -4.29
N SER A 81 -3.47 -2.92 -3.86
CA SER A 81 -4.22 -3.43 -2.72
C SER A 81 -3.49 -4.53 -1.96
N GLY A 82 -3.89 -4.76 -0.71
CA GLY A 82 -3.39 -5.89 0.07
C GLY A 82 -3.76 -7.25 -0.53
N ALA A 83 -4.88 -7.35 -1.25
CA ALA A 83 -5.28 -8.58 -1.94
C ALA A 83 -4.31 -8.92 -3.09
N GLU A 84 -3.97 -7.92 -3.92
CA GLU A 84 -2.98 -8.09 -5.00
C GLU A 84 -1.58 -8.41 -4.43
N ALA A 85 -1.20 -7.79 -3.31
CA ALA A 85 0.07 -8.08 -2.64
C ALA A 85 0.13 -9.54 -2.17
N ASN A 86 -0.94 -10.04 -1.56
CA ASN A 86 -1.04 -11.44 -1.17
C ASN A 86 -1.02 -12.38 -2.38
N GLU A 87 -1.73 -12.06 -3.47
CA GLU A 87 -1.70 -12.87 -4.68
C GLU A 87 -0.27 -12.98 -5.26
N ALA A 88 0.45 -11.85 -5.34
CA ALA A 88 1.84 -11.82 -5.77
C ALA A 88 2.75 -12.66 -4.87
N ALA A 89 2.59 -12.55 -3.54
CA ALA A 89 3.35 -13.35 -2.58
C ALA A 89 3.09 -14.86 -2.73
N LEU A 90 1.83 -15.27 -2.87
CA LEU A 90 1.46 -16.69 -3.03
C LEU A 90 1.97 -17.25 -4.37
N LYS A 91 1.91 -16.45 -5.45
CA LYS A 91 2.47 -16.83 -6.76
C LYS A 91 3.98 -16.96 -6.71
N LEU A 92 4.67 -16.05 -6.03
CA LEU A 92 6.11 -16.11 -5.85
C LEU A 92 6.52 -17.35 -5.03
N ALA A 93 5.84 -17.62 -3.90
CA ALA A 93 6.09 -18.79 -3.09
C ALA A 93 5.91 -20.10 -3.87
N ARG A 94 4.85 -20.21 -4.68
CA ARG A 94 4.64 -21.36 -5.56
C ARG A 94 5.69 -21.48 -6.67
N LYS A 95 6.11 -20.36 -7.27
CA LYS A 95 7.18 -20.36 -8.28
C LYS A 95 8.50 -20.87 -7.70
N VAL A 96 8.87 -20.40 -6.51
CA VAL A 96 10.07 -20.89 -5.79
C VAL A 96 9.93 -22.38 -5.43
N GLY A 97 8.74 -22.82 -5.00
CA GLY A 97 8.44 -24.23 -4.77
C GLY A 97 8.68 -25.09 -6.02
N LEU A 98 8.16 -24.65 -7.17
CA LEU A 98 8.36 -25.31 -8.46
C LEU A 98 9.84 -25.35 -8.87
N ASP A 99 10.55 -24.24 -8.71
CA ASP A 99 11.97 -24.12 -9.08
C ASP A 99 12.91 -24.91 -8.17
N SER A 100 12.45 -25.33 -6.99
CA SER A 100 13.26 -26.09 -6.03
C SER A 100 13.55 -27.54 -6.45
N GLY A 101 12.91 -28.06 -7.51
CA GLY A 101 13.07 -29.44 -7.98
C GLY A 101 12.33 -30.50 -7.15
N VAL A 102 11.66 -30.12 -6.06
CA VAL A 102 10.84 -31.02 -5.25
C VAL A 102 9.48 -31.22 -5.94
N ALA A 103 9.25 -32.44 -6.45
CA ALA A 103 8.01 -32.81 -7.10
C ALA A 103 6.79 -32.55 -6.20
N GLY A 104 5.78 -31.85 -6.73
CA GLY A 104 4.52 -31.59 -6.02
C GLY A 104 4.58 -30.53 -4.92
N LYS A 105 5.66 -29.75 -4.78
CA LYS A 105 5.80 -28.70 -3.75
C LYS A 105 4.97 -27.44 -4.07
N SER A 106 3.65 -27.52 -3.88
CA SER A 106 2.69 -26.44 -4.20
C SER A 106 1.73 -26.07 -3.05
N GLY A 107 1.75 -26.82 -1.96
CA GLY A 107 0.88 -26.64 -0.80
C GLY A 107 1.12 -25.30 -0.09
N ILE A 108 0.04 -24.72 0.44
CA ILE A 108 0.06 -23.51 1.26
C ILE A 108 -0.70 -23.83 2.55
N VAL A 109 -0.05 -23.61 3.70
CA VAL A 109 -0.66 -23.77 5.01
C VAL A 109 -1.13 -22.40 5.48
N ALA A 110 -2.38 -22.29 5.90
CA ALA A 110 -3.01 -21.08 6.43
C ALA A 110 -3.76 -21.40 7.73
N PHE A 111 -4.22 -20.35 8.42
CA PHE A 111 -4.91 -20.45 9.69
C PHE A 111 -6.38 -20.05 9.53
N ASN A 112 -7.25 -20.64 10.34
CA ASN A 112 -8.66 -20.28 10.47
C ASN A 112 -8.86 -19.35 11.66
#